data_AF-A0A1S3QFH1-F1
#
_entry.id   AF-A0A1S3QFH1-F1
#
_cell.length_a   1.000
_cell.length_b   1.000
_cell.length_c   1.000
_cell.angle_alpha   90.00
_cell.angle_beta   90.00
_cell.angle_gamma   90.00
#
_symmetry.space_group_name_H-M   'P 1'
#
loop_
_entity.id
_entity.type
_entity.pdbx_description
1 polymer ?
#
loop_
_entity_poly.entity_id
_entity_poly.type
_entity_poly.pdbx_seq_one_letter_code
_entity_poly.pdbx_strand_id
1 'polypeptide(L)'
;SLFSPPQAYSVYDEEIGYCQGQSFLAAVLLLHMPEEQAFSVLVKIMFDYGLRDLFKQNFEDLHCKFFQLERLMQEYIPDLYNHFLNVGLEAHMYASQWFLTLFTAKFPLYMVFHIIDLLLCEGISVIFNVALALLKTSREDLLATDFEGALKFFRVPVPKRYRSEENAKKLMELACSMKISQKKLKKYEKEYHSMREQQEQQEAPIERYEVRTLNQPIHQSMG
;
A
#
# COMPACT_ATOMS: atom_id res chain seq x y z
N SER A 1 -28.08 4.11 -12.17
CA SER A 1 -27.26 2.96 -12.59
C SER A 1 -27.76 1.70 -11.89
N LEU A 2 -27.60 0.52 -12.49
CA LEU A 2 -28.06 -0.77 -11.93
C LEU A 2 -27.07 -1.36 -10.90
N PHE A 3 -25.82 -0.88 -10.89
CA PHE A 3 -24.74 -1.33 -10.00
C PHE A 3 -23.90 -0.14 -9.57
N SER A 4 -23.50 -0.10 -8.29
CA SER A 4 -22.52 0.88 -7.82
C SER A 4 -21.13 0.64 -8.46
N PRO A 5 -20.23 1.64 -8.53
CA PRO A 5 -18.93 1.46 -9.19
C PRO A 5 -18.11 0.24 -8.73
N PRO A 6 -18.08 -0.14 -7.43
CA PRO A 6 -17.39 -1.37 -7.01
C PRO A 6 -18.05 -2.66 -7.52
N GLN A 7 -19.39 -2.68 -7.62
CA GLN A 7 -20.14 -3.82 -8.15
C GLN A 7 -19.96 -3.94 -9.67
N ALA A 8 -19.94 -2.82 -10.37
CA ALA A 8 -19.60 -2.80 -11.80
C ALA A 8 -18.15 -3.28 -12.01
N TYR A 9 -17.22 -2.84 -11.16
CA TYR A 9 -15.81 -3.24 -11.25
C TYR A 9 -15.61 -4.74 -11.03
N SER A 10 -16.30 -5.34 -10.07
CA SER A 10 -16.14 -6.77 -9.76
C SER A 10 -16.53 -7.69 -10.92
N VAL A 11 -17.39 -7.21 -11.82
CA VAL A 11 -17.76 -7.92 -13.05
C VAL A 11 -16.80 -7.55 -14.20
N TYR A 12 -16.26 -6.34 -14.21
CA TYR A 12 -15.34 -5.86 -15.25
C TYR A 12 -13.96 -6.53 -15.17
N ASP A 13 -13.38 -6.65 -13.96
CA ASP A 13 -12.08 -7.30 -13.75
C ASP A 13 -12.27 -8.74 -13.28
N GLU A 14 -12.43 -9.66 -14.23
CA GLU A 14 -12.69 -11.08 -13.96
C GLU A 14 -11.52 -11.80 -13.24
N GLU A 15 -10.31 -11.26 -13.31
CA GLU A 15 -9.11 -11.90 -12.74
C GLU A 15 -9.03 -11.74 -11.22
N ILE A 16 -9.29 -10.53 -10.70
CA ILE A 16 -9.18 -10.23 -9.26
C ILE A 16 -10.53 -9.89 -8.62
N GLY A 17 -11.54 -9.52 -9.42
CA GLY A 17 -12.86 -9.12 -8.95
C GLY A 17 -12.83 -7.92 -7.99
N TYR A 18 -13.72 -7.94 -6.99
CA TYR A 18 -13.77 -6.91 -5.95
C TYR A 18 -12.60 -7.05 -4.97
N CYS A 19 -11.78 -6.01 -4.90
CA CYS A 19 -10.66 -5.95 -3.96
C CYS A 19 -11.08 -5.32 -2.62
N GLN A 20 -10.66 -5.93 -1.50
CA GLN A 20 -11.00 -5.41 -0.17
C GLN A 20 -10.45 -3.98 0.02
N GLY A 21 -11.34 -3.04 0.32
CA GLY A 21 -11.01 -1.63 0.51
C GLY A 21 -11.24 -0.75 -0.73
N GLN A 22 -11.56 -1.34 -1.89
CA GLN A 22 -11.87 -0.61 -3.12
C GLN A 22 -13.09 0.32 -2.96
N SER A 23 -14.05 -0.03 -2.11
CA SER A 23 -15.23 0.80 -1.85
C SER A 23 -14.88 2.18 -1.28
N PHE A 24 -13.81 2.31 -0.49
CA PHE A 24 -13.36 3.61 0.03
C PHE A 24 -12.82 4.51 -1.08
N LEU A 25 -12.02 3.95 -1.99
CA LEU A 25 -11.53 4.67 -3.16
C LEU A 25 -12.69 5.10 -4.08
N ALA A 26 -13.62 4.18 -4.37
CA ALA A 26 -14.80 4.50 -5.17
C ALA A 26 -15.65 5.61 -4.53
N ALA A 27 -15.84 5.59 -3.21
CA ALA A 27 -16.56 6.63 -2.49
C ALA A 27 -15.86 8.00 -2.61
N VAL A 28 -14.53 8.04 -2.49
CA VAL A 28 -13.74 9.27 -2.67
C VAL A 28 -13.92 9.87 -4.07
N LEU A 29 -13.93 9.03 -5.11
CA LEU A 29 -14.19 9.47 -6.49
C LEU A 29 -15.63 10.00 -6.64
N LEU A 30 -16.62 9.28 -6.11
CA LEU A 30 -18.03 9.66 -6.17
C LEU A 30 -18.36 10.99 -5.47
N LEU A 31 -17.52 11.43 -4.51
CA LEU A 31 -17.66 12.76 -3.91
C LEU A 31 -17.32 13.90 -4.88
N HIS A 32 -16.60 13.63 -5.97
CA HIS A 32 -16.07 14.66 -6.89
C HIS A 32 -16.59 14.55 -8.31
N MET A 33 -17.14 13.39 -8.70
CA MET A 33 -17.59 13.17 -10.08
C MET A 33 -18.82 12.25 -10.16
N PRO A 34 -19.60 12.35 -11.24
CA PRO A 34 -20.70 11.43 -11.51
C PRO A 34 -20.26 9.97 -11.56
N GLU A 35 -21.20 9.07 -11.32
CA GLU A 35 -20.97 7.63 -11.17
C GLU A 35 -20.18 6.99 -12.32
N GLU A 36 -20.53 7.30 -13.58
CA GLU A 36 -19.85 6.78 -14.76
C GLU A 36 -18.39 7.24 -14.87
N GLN A 37 -18.13 8.49 -14.50
CA GLN A 37 -16.78 9.06 -14.46
C GLN A 37 -15.97 8.44 -13.32
N ALA A 38 -16.60 8.26 -12.14
CA ALA A 38 -15.96 7.62 -10.98
C ALA A 38 -15.56 6.18 -11.31
N PHE A 39 -16.43 5.43 -12.00
CA PHE A 39 -16.09 4.10 -12.50
C PHE A 39 -14.92 4.14 -13.49
N SER A 40 -14.97 5.05 -14.46
CA SER A 40 -13.90 5.19 -15.47
C SER A 40 -12.55 5.51 -14.84
N VAL A 41 -12.51 6.43 -13.87
CA VAL A 41 -11.29 6.77 -13.13
C VAL A 41 -10.84 5.61 -12.24
N LEU A 42 -11.77 4.90 -11.60
CA LEU A 42 -11.45 3.72 -10.80
C LEU A 42 -10.76 2.65 -11.65
N VAL A 43 -11.28 2.35 -12.85
CA VAL A 43 -10.65 1.42 -13.80
C VAL A 43 -9.24 1.88 -14.16
N LYS A 44 -9.04 3.17 -14.46
CA LYS A 44 -7.70 3.70 -14.73
C LYS A 44 -6.75 3.54 -13.54
N ILE A 45 -7.18 3.87 -12.32
CA ILE A 45 -6.32 3.70 -11.13
C ILE A 45 -5.93 2.23 -10.95
N MET A 46 -6.87 1.32 -11.19
CA MET A 46 -6.61 -0.11 -11.05
C MET A 46 -5.66 -0.63 -12.13
N PHE A 47 -5.91 -0.34 -13.41
CA PHE A 47 -5.16 -0.90 -14.54
C PHE A 47 -3.96 -0.03 -14.96
N ASP A 48 -4.18 1.25 -15.23
CA ASP A 48 -3.15 2.14 -15.80
C ASP A 48 -2.13 2.58 -14.75
N TYR A 49 -2.57 2.78 -13.50
CA TYR A 49 -1.69 3.13 -12.37
C TYR A 49 -1.19 1.90 -11.58
N GLY A 50 -1.61 0.69 -11.97
CA GLY A 50 -1.10 -0.57 -11.42
C GLY A 50 -1.52 -0.88 -9.98
N LEU A 51 -2.60 -0.28 -9.47
CA LEU A 51 -3.09 -0.63 -8.12
C LEU A 51 -3.54 -2.09 -8.05
N ARG A 52 -4.09 -2.61 -9.15
CA ARG A 52 -4.61 -3.99 -9.21
C ARG A 52 -3.51 -5.04 -9.04
N ASP A 53 -2.29 -4.75 -9.48
CA ASP A 53 -1.18 -5.69 -9.45
C ASP A 53 -0.76 -6.01 -8.01
N LEU A 54 -1.01 -5.10 -7.07
CA LEU A 54 -0.78 -5.33 -5.64
C LEU A 54 -1.64 -6.45 -5.05
N PHE A 55 -2.76 -6.81 -5.69
CA PHE A 55 -3.68 -7.87 -5.22
C PHE A 55 -3.40 -9.22 -5.90
N LYS A 56 -2.52 -9.26 -6.89
CA LYS A 56 -2.22 -10.47 -7.65
C LYS A 56 -1.21 -11.36 -6.93
N GLN A 57 -1.15 -12.63 -7.37
CA GLN A 57 -0.10 -13.59 -6.99
C GLN A 57 0.17 -13.63 -5.47
N ASN A 58 -0.90 -13.72 -4.66
CA ASN A 58 -0.79 -13.69 -3.20
C ASN A 58 -0.04 -12.45 -2.66
N PHE A 59 -0.30 -11.28 -3.25
CA PHE A 59 0.26 -9.99 -2.84
C PHE A 59 1.77 -9.84 -3.05
N GLU A 60 2.39 -10.57 -4.00
CA GLU A 60 3.84 -10.50 -4.25
C GLU A 60 4.34 -9.07 -4.52
N ASP A 61 3.62 -8.30 -5.35
CA ASP A 61 3.97 -6.90 -5.64
C ASP A 61 3.85 -6.00 -4.41
N LEU A 62 2.90 -6.28 -3.52
CA LEU A 62 2.74 -5.56 -2.26
C LEU A 62 3.89 -5.88 -1.30
N HIS A 63 4.32 -7.15 -1.22
CA HIS A 63 5.51 -7.53 -0.47
C HIS A 63 6.78 -6.85 -1.00
N CYS A 64 6.90 -6.71 -2.32
CA CYS A 64 7.93 -5.89 -2.93
C CYS A 64 7.84 -4.42 -2.47
N LYS A 65 6.63 -3.82 -2.41
CA LYS A 65 6.47 -2.45 -1.89
C LYS A 65 6.87 -2.32 -0.42
N PHE A 66 6.60 -3.31 0.42
CA PHE A 66 7.05 -3.32 1.82
C PHE A 66 8.58 -3.32 1.91
N PHE A 67 9.25 -4.18 1.16
CA PHE A 67 10.71 -4.20 1.10
C PHE A 67 11.27 -2.84 0.65
N GLN A 68 10.70 -2.26 -0.41
CA GLN A 68 11.10 -0.92 -0.89
C GLN A 68 10.93 0.15 0.19
N LEU A 69 9.81 0.15 0.92
CA LEU A 69 9.56 1.08 2.02
C LEU A 69 10.60 0.91 3.12
N GLU A 70 10.93 -0.32 3.52
CA GLU A 70 11.94 -0.59 4.54
C GLU A 70 13.35 -0.17 4.10
N ARG A 71 13.72 -0.35 2.83
CA ARG A 71 14.98 0.20 2.28
C ARG A 71 15.00 1.72 2.31
N LEU A 72 13.88 2.37 2.00
CA LEU A 72 13.75 3.82 2.11
C LEU A 72 13.85 4.27 3.58
N MET A 73 13.22 3.56 4.52
CA MET A 73 13.35 3.87 5.94
C MET A 73 14.79 3.73 6.41
N GLN A 74 15.49 2.67 6.03
CA GLN A 74 16.89 2.47 6.36
C GLN A 74 17.76 3.64 5.86
N GLU A 75 17.46 4.20 4.70
CA GLU A 75 18.24 5.31 4.13
C GLU A 75 17.87 6.68 4.74
N TYR A 76 16.57 6.97 4.91
CA TYR A 76 16.09 8.31 5.24
C TYR A 76 15.72 8.52 6.71
N ILE A 77 15.48 7.44 7.46
CA ILE A 77 15.09 7.45 8.89
C ILE A 77 15.73 6.23 9.60
N PRO A 78 17.08 6.08 9.54
CA PRO A 78 17.78 4.85 9.91
C PRO A 78 17.56 4.41 11.35
N ASP A 79 17.39 5.36 12.26
CA ASP A 79 17.17 5.09 13.67
C ASP A 79 15.77 4.51 13.94
N LEU A 80 14.74 5.03 13.26
CA LEU A 80 13.40 4.45 13.31
C LEU A 80 13.36 3.06 12.68
N TYR A 81 14.07 2.87 11.56
CA TYR A 81 14.23 1.55 10.93
C TYR A 81 14.86 0.54 11.91
N ASN A 82 15.98 0.91 12.55
CA ASN A 82 16.64 0.05 13.52
C ASN A 82 15.75 -0.24 14.74
N HIS A 83 14.99 0.76 15.21
CA HIS A 83 14.03 0.55 16.28
C HIS A 83 12.95 -0.47 15.90
N PHE A 84 12.38 -0.38 14.69
CA PHE A 84 11.40 -1.33 14.19
C PHE A 84 11.95 -2.76 14.09
N LEU A 85 13.20 -2.93 13.64
CA LEU A 85 13.87 -4.22 13.69
C LEU A 85 13.98 -4.76 15.12
N ASN A 86 14.37 -3.92 16.08
CA ASN A 86 14.57 -4.35 17.47
C ASN A 86 13.26 -4.77 18.16
N VAL A 87 12.14 -4.13 17.82
CA VAL A 87 10.82 -4.48 18.39
C VAL A 87 10.07 -5.53 17.56
N GLY A 88 10.64 -6.01 16.44
CA GLY A 88 10.01 -7.00 15.57
C GLY A 88 8.81 -6.46 14.79
N LEU A 89 8.81 -5.17 14.42
CA LEU A 89 7.74 -4.55 13.66
C LEU A 89 8.09 -4.46 12.18
N GLU A 90 7.31 -5.14 11.34
CA GLU A 90 7.49 -5.19 9.89
C GLU A 90 6.48 -4.31 9.13
N ALA A 91 6.84 -3.85 7.94
CA ALA A 91 6.00 -2.92 7.16
C ALA A 91 4.60 -3.47 6.85
N HIS A 92 4.45 -4.78 6.63
CA HIS A 92 3.16 -5.40 6.33
C HIS A 92 2.13 -5.19 7.46
N MET A 93 2.59 -5.03 8.71
CA MET A 93 1.73 -4.91 9.89
C MET A 93 1.03 -3.55 10.00
N TYR A 94 1.59 -2.49 9.38
CA TYR A 94 1.03 -1.14 9.47
C TYR A 94 0.77 -0.46 8.11
N ALA A 95 1.49 -0.84 7.05
CA ALA A 95 1.45 -0.16 5.76
C ALA A 95 0.53 -0.82 4.72
N SER A 96 0.02 -2.03 4.95
CA SER A 96 -0.83 -2.75 3.98
C SER A 96 -1.97 -1.89 3.42
N GLN A 97 -2.72 -1.23 4.31
CA GLN A 97 -3.86 -0.39 3.91
C GLN A 97 -3.41 0.93 3.24
N TRP A 98 -2.18 1.40 3.49
CA TRP A 98 -1.67 2.61 2.86
C TRP A 98 -1.51 2.39 1.35
N PHE A 99 -0.95 1.24 0.96
CA PHE A 99 -0.79 0.85 -0.43
C PHE A 99 -2.09 0.37 -1.06
N LEU A 100 -2.78 -0.59 -0.45
CA LEU A 100 -3.96 -1.23 -1.05
C LEU A 100 -5.17 -0.31 -1.19
N THR A 101 -5.27 0.71 -0.32
CA THR A 101 -6.41 1.64 -0.34
C THR A 101 -6.01 3.06 -0.65
N LEU A 102 -4.75 3.33 -0.99
CA LEU A 102 -4.25 4.68 -1.23
C LEU A 102 -4.60 5.64 -0.08
N PHE A 103 -4.46 5.16 1.17
CA PHE A 103 -4.84 5.82 2.43
C PHE A 103 -6.34 6.10 2.66
N THR A 104 -7.21 5.78 1.70
CA THR A 104 -8.66 6.11 1.76
C THR A 104 -9.42 5.43 2.90
N ALA A 105 -8.95 4.28 3.40
CA ALA A 105 -9.68 3.51 4.40
C ALA A 105 -9.60 4.07 5.84
N LYS A 106 -8.57 4.86 6.16
CA LYS A 106 -8.29 5.28 7.56
C LYS A 106 -8.04 6.78 7.73
N PHE A 107 -7.60 7.48 6.69
CA PHE A 107 -7.19 8.87 6.81
C PHE A 107 -8.34 9.86 6.50
N PRO A 108 -8.29 11.08 7.04
CA PRO A 108 -9.33 12.09 6.79
C PRO A 108 -9.40 12.51 5.31
N LEU A 109 -10.62 12.77 4.84
CA LEU A 109 -10.90 13.07 3.43
C LEU A 109 -10.04 14.19 2.86
N TYR A 110 -9.85 15.28 3.60
CA TYR A 110 -9.01 16.40 3.18
C TYR A 110 -7.59 15.97 2.78
N MET A 111 -6.96 15.11 3.58
CA MET A 111 -5.65 14.56 3.27
C MET A 111 -5.70 13.58 2.09
N VAL A 112 -6.72 12.72 2.06
CA VAL A 112 -6.89 11.72 1.00
C VAL A 112 -7.05 12.38 -0.37
N PHE A 113 -7.78 13.48 -0.49
CA PHE A 113 -7.97 14.18 -1.76
C PHE A 113 -6.64 14.66 -2.34
N HIS A 114 -5.78 15.27 -1.51
CA HIS A 114 -4.43 15.65 -1.93
C HIS A 114 -3.57 14.46 -2.36
N ILE A 115 -3.71 13.31 -1.71
CA ILE A 115 -2.99 12.09 -2.11
C ILE A 115 -3.47 11.61 -3.48
N ILE A 116 -4.77 11.63 -3.74
CA ILE A 116 -5.34 11.25 -5.04
C ILE A 116 -4.91 12.23 -6.14
N ASP A 117 -4.90 13.54 -5.87
CA ASP A 117 -4.40 14.56 -6.81
C ASP A 117 -2.95 14.27 -7.22
N LEU A 118 -2.07 14.02 -6.24
CA LEU A 118 -0.68 13.70 -6.51
C LEU A 118 -0.51 12.35 -7.20
N LEU A 119 -1.32 11.35 -6.86
CA LEU A 119 -1.26 10.04 -7.50
C LEU A 119 -1.64 10.12 -8.97
N LEU A 120 -2.70 10.86 -9.30
CA LEU A 120 -3.14 11.05 -10.68
C LEU A 120 -2.18 11.93 -11.49
N CYS A 121 -1.37 12.76 -10.83
CA CYS A 121 -0.39 13.62 -11.48
C CYS A 121 0.98 12.92 -11.67
N GLU A 122 1.49 12.26 -10.63
CA GLU A 122 2.86 11.73 -10.56
C GLU A 122 2.94 10.19 -10.61
N GLY A 123 1.83 9.50 -10.42
CA GLY A 123 1.74 8.04 -10.41
C GLY A 123 1.77 7.43 -9.01
N ILE A 124 1.58 6.10 -8.97
CA ILE A 124 1.40 5.33 -7.72
C ILE A 124 2.59 5.37 -6.77
N SER A 125 3.79 5.74 -7.25
CA SER A 125 4.98 5.86 -6.41
C SER A 125 4.86 6.92 -5.33
N VAL A 126 3.95 7.90 -5.47
CA VAL A 126 3.73 8.92 -4.44
C VAL A 126 3.32 8.33 -3.09
N ILE A 127 2.76 7.11 -3.09
CA ILE A 127 2.42 6.40 -1.85
C ILE A 127 3.66 6.20 -0.97
N PHE A 128 4.86 6.00 -1.55
CA PHE A 128 6.10 5.97 -0.80
C PHE A 128 6.46 7.31 -0.16
N ASN A 129 6.27 8.41 -0.90
CA ASN A 129 6.53 9.75 -0.39
C ASN A 129 5.65 10.05 0.83
N VAL A 130 4.35 9.75 0.73
CA VAL A 130 3.39 9.96 1.81
C VAL A 130 3.70 9.03 3.00
N ALA A 131 3.99 7.75 2.77
CA ALA A 131 4.34 6.81 3.82
C ALA A 131 5.60 7.24 4.58
N LEU A 132 6.64 7.66 3.86
CA LEU A 132 7.90 8.09 4.48
C LEU A 132 7.75 9.44 5.19
N ALA A 133 6.93 10.36 4.66
CA ALA A 133 6.60 11.61 5.33
C ALA A 133 5.82 11.36 6.64
N LEU A 134 4.88 10.41 6.65
CA LEU A 134 4.16 9.99 7.85
C LEU A 134 5.11 9.47 8.92
N LEU A 135 5.98 8.53 8.55
CA LEU A 135 6.97 7.94 9.45
C LEU A 135 7.94 9.00 9.99
N LYS A 136 8.41 9.92 9.13
CA LYS A 136 9.32 11.00 9.53
C LYS A 136 8.67 11.98 10.51
N THR A 137 7.41 12.33 10.26
CA THR A 137 6.65 13.26 11.12
C THR A 137 6.32 12.64 12.48
N SER A 138 6.16 11.32 12.52
CA SER A 138 5.85 10.55 13.74
C SER A 138 7.07 9.89 14.39
N ARG A 139 8.29 10.21 13.93
CA ARG A 139 9.53 9.54 14.35
C ARG A 139 9.71 9.54 15.87
N GLU A 140 9.68 10.70 16.51
CA GLU A 140 9.92 10.82 17.96
C GLU A 140 8.88 10.04 18.77
N ASP A 141 7.61 10.09 18.34
CA ASP A 141 6.52 9.38 18.99
C ASP A 141 6.71 7.85 18.89
N LEU A 142 7.14 7.36 17.72
CA LEU A 142 7.32 5.94 17.45
C LEU A 142 8.58 5.36 18.11
N LEU A 143 9.67 6.11 18.22
CA LEU A 143 10.91 5.67 18.89
C LEU A 143 10.69 5.37 20.39
N ALA A 144 9.64 5.94 20.97
CA ALA A 144 9.28 5.73 22.37
C ALA A 144 8.30 4.55 22.59
N THR A 145 7.95 3.81 21.54
CA THR A 145 6.97 2.70 21.63
C THR A 145 7.63 1.33 21.67
N ASP A 146 6.92 0.36 22.25
CA ASP A 146 7.16 -1.05 22.00
C ASP A 146 6.29 -1.53 20.82
N PHE A 147 6.31 -2.84 20.53
CA PHE A 147 5.56 -3.43 19.42
C PHE A 147 4.06 -3.09 19.46
N GLU A 148 3.39 -3.29 20.60
CA GLU A 148 1.95 -3.02 20.74
C GLU A 148 1.66 -1.51 20.66
N GLY A 149 2.51 -0.70 21.30
CA GLY A 149 2.45 0.75 21.27
C GLY A 149 2.51 1.29 19.85
N ALA A 150 3.42 0.80 19.03
CA ALA A 150 3.58 1.20 17.63
C ALA A 150 2.32 0.87 16.81
N LEU A 151 1.80 -0.36 16.92
CA LEU A 151 0.57 -0.76 16.22
C LEU A 151 -0.64 0.10 16.62
N LYS A 152 -0.79 0.36 17.92
CA LYS A 152 -1.83 1.26 18.44
C LYS A 152 -1.64 2.68 17.91
N PHE A 153 -0.40 3.16 17.84
CA PHE A 153 -0.06 4.48 17.35
C PHE A 153 -0.45 4.69 15.88
N PHE A 154 -0.13 3.73 15.01
CA PHE A 154 -0.56 3.75 13.61
C PHE A 154 -2.08 3.68 13.44
N ARG A 155 -2.77 2.91 14.30
CA ARG A 155 -4.23 2.73 14.19
C ARG A 155 -5.04 3.95 14.61
N VAL A 156 -4.59 4.70 15.62
CA VAL A 156 -5.43 5.73 16.28
C VAL A 156 -4.80 7.14 16.24
N PRO A 157 -3.65 7.41 16.88
CA PRO A 157 -2.99 8.72 16.80
C PRO A 157 -2.71 9.23 15.39
N VAL A 158 -2.12 8.38 14.52
CA VAL A 158 -1.65 8.82 13.20
C VAL A 158 -2.80 9.39 12.35
N PRO A 159 -3.93 8.69 12.10
CA PRO A 159 -5.02 9.27 11.32
C PRO A 159 -5.67 10.48 12.00
N LYS A 160 -5.72 10.51 13.34
CA LYS A 160 -6.32 11.63 14.09
C LYS A 160 -5.51 12.92 13.93
N ARG A 161 -4.17 12.85 13.84
CA ARG A 161 -3.28 14.01 13.66
C ARG A 161 -3.61 14.80 12.40
N TYR A 162 -4.00 14.13 11.32
CA TYR A 162 -4.28 14.73 10.01
C TYR A 162 -5.74 15.13 9.80
N ARG A 163 -6.57 15.14 10.86
CA ARG A 163 -7.88 15.82 10.82
C ARG A 163 -7.74 17.34 10.78
N SER A 164 -6.60 17.85 11.24
CA SER A 164 -6.20 19.24 11.04
C SER A 164 -5.69 19.41 9.60
N GLU A 165 -6.33 20.30 8.84
CA GLU A 165 -5.90 20.64 7.49
C GLU A 165 -4.48 21.19 7.46
N GLU A 166 -4.07 21.96 8.48
CA GLU A 166 -2.70 22.48 8.59
C GLU A 166 -1.68 21.34 8.67
N ASN A 167 -1.97 20.30 9.47
CA ASN A 167 -1.09 19.14 9.57
C ASN A 167 -1.07 18.34 8.26
N ALA A 168 -2.21 18.19 7.60
CA ALA A 168 -2.30 17.53 6.30
C ALA A 168 -1.49 18.28 5.23
N LYS A 169 -1.60 19.61 5.14
CA LYS A 169 -0.81 20.44 4.23
C LYS A 169 0.69 20.27 4.46
N LYS A 170 1.14 20.41 5.72
CA LYS A 170 2.56 20.22 6.08
C LYS A 170 3.07 18.82 5.72
N LEU A 171 2.23 17.79 5.90
CA LEU A 171 2.57 16.43 5.50
C LEU A 171 2.74 16.31 3.98
N MET A 172 1.83 16.90 3.20
CA MET A 172 1.91 16.86 1.72
C MET A 172 3.11 17.66 1.21
N GLU A 173 3.39 18.83 1.77
CA GLU A 173 4.61 19.60 1.47
C GLU A 173 5.88 18.78 1.74
N LEU A 174 5.93 18.09 2.89
CA LEU A 174 7.03 17.19 3.20
C LEU A 174 7.11 16.04 2.18
N ALA A 175 6.00 15.38 1.88
CA ALA A 175 5.95 14.28 0.91
C ALA A 175 6.46 14.70 -0.48
N CYS A 176 6.03 15.86 -0.98
CA CYS A 176 6.49 16.41 -2.26
C CYS A 176 7.98 16.80 -2.23
N SER A 177 8.52 17.22 -1.08
CA SER A 177 9.94 17.53 -0.93
C SER A 177 10.86 16.29 -0.93
N MET A 178 10.29 15.11 -0.68
CA MET A 178 11.04 13.86 -0.65
C MET A 178 11.43 13.40 -2.05
N LYS A 179 12.73 13.38 -2.34
CA LYS A 179 13.27 12.97 -3.64
C LYS A 179 13.41 11.44 -3.73
N ILE A 180 12.28 10.74 -3.88
CA ILE A 180 12.27 9.30 -4.14
C ILE A 180 12.24 9.07 -5.66
N SER A 181 13.40 8.82 -6.26
CA SER A 181 13.49 8.61 -7.70
C SER A 181 12.97 7.23 -8.13
N GLN A 182 12.33 7.15 -9.31
CA GLN A 182 11.94 5.88 -9.93
C GLN A 182 13.12 4.90 -10.09
N LYS A 183 14.32 5.42 -10.41
CA LYS A 183 15.54 4.61 -10.52
C LYS A 183 15.87 3.88 -9.21
N LYS A 184 15.64 4.53 -8.08
CA LYS A 184 15.87 3.96 -6.75
C LYS A 184 14.85 2.86 -6.44
N LEU A 185 13.56 3.11 -6.68
CA LEU A 185 12.52 2.10 -6.48
C LEU A 185 12.79 0.86 -7.34
N LYS A 186 13.12 1.03 -8.62
CA LYS A 186 13.52 -0.07 -9.52
C LYS A 186 14.77 -0.83 -9.06
N LYS A 187 15.70 -0.15 -8.38
CA LYS A 187 16.87 -0.82 -7.79
C LYS A 187 16.42 -1.75 -6.65
N TYR A 188 15.61 -1.24 -5.72
CA TYR A 188 15.10 -2.04 -4.59
C TYR A 188 14.16 -3.17 -5.03
N GLU A 189 13.40 -2.98 -6.10
CA GLU A 189 12.59 -4.03 -6.74
C GLU A 189 13.46 -5.19 -7.25
N LYS A 190 14.55 -4.89 -7.96
CA LYS A 190 15.50 -5.91 -8.43
C LYS A 190 16.17 -6.65 -7.27
N GLU A 191 16.52 -5.94 -6.20
CA GLU A 191 17.08 -6.53 -4.99
C GLU A 191 16.08 -7.50 -4.34
N TYR A 192 14.81 -7.10 -4.24
CA TYR A 192 13.73 -7.94 -3.73
C TYR A 192 13.58 -9.23 -4.54
N HIS A 193 13.43 -9.15 -5.87
CA HIS A 193 13.29 -10.34 -6.71
C HIS A 193 14.51 -11.25 -6.63
N SER A 194 15.73 -10.68 -6.62
CA SER A 194 16.97 -11.46 -6.48
C SER A 194 17.01 -12.21 -5.14
N MET A 195 16.56 -11.56 -4.06
CA MET A 195 16.46 -12.18 -2.72
C MET A 195 15.43 -13.31 -2.70
N ARG A 196 14.25 -13.10 -3.31
CA ARG A 196 13.18 -14.12 -3.38
C ARG A 196 13.61 -15.33 -4.20
N GLU A 197 14.23 -15.13 -5.36
CA GLU A 197 14.77 -16.22 -6.19
C GLU A 197 15.83 -17.05 -5.44
N GLN A 198 16.69 -16.40 -4.64
CA GLN A 198 17.69 -17.10 -3.83
C GLN A 198 17.06 -17.90 -2.69
N GLN A 199 16.02 -17.37 -2.03
CA GLN A 199 15.26 -18.09 -1.00
C GLN A 199 14.57 -19.32 -1.59
N GLU A 200 13.87 -19.15 -2.71
CA GLU A 200 13.22 -20.25 -3.41
C GLU A 200 14.24 -21.32 -3.83
N GLN A 201 15.42 -20.94 -4.31
CA GLN A 201 16.48 -21.88 -4.68
C GLN A 201 17.07 -22.65 -3.49
N GLN A 202 16.99 -22.11 -2.27
CA GLN A 202 17.48 -22.74 -1.05
C GLN A 202 16.45 -23.65 -0.37
N GLU A 203 15.15 -23.40 -0.59
CA GLU A 203 14.07 -24.27 -0.09
C GLU A 203 14.16 -25.67 -0.72
N ALA A 204 13.99 -26.72 0.08
CA ALA A 204 14.15 -28.10 -0.39
C ALA A 204 13.09 -28.46 -1.45
N PRO A 205 13.38 -29.31 -2.44
CA PRO A 205 12.44 -29.65 -3.51
C PRO A 205 11.07 -30.10 -3.00
N ILE A 206 11.03 -30.82 -1.87
CA ILE A 206 9.82 -31.37 -1.26
C ILE A 206 8.92 -30.26 -0.68
N GLU A 207 9.49 -29.28 0.01
CA GLU A 207 8.75 -28.12 0.55
C GLU A 207 8.14 -27.27 -0.58
N ARG A 208 8.85 -27.13 -1.72
CA ARG A 208 8.32 -26.46 -2.91
C ARG A 208 7.12 -27.18 -3.52
N TYR A 209 7.11 -28.52 -3.51
CA TYR A 209 5.98 -29.31 -4.00
C TYR A 209 4.77 -29.17 -3.08
N GLU A 210 4.95 -29.21 -1.75
CA GLU A 210 3.88 -29.08 -0.77
C GLU A 210 3.24 -27.69 -0.75
N VAL A 211 4.04 -26.62 -0.84
CA VAL A 211 3.50 -25.24 -0.93
C VAL A 211 2.72 -25.02 -2.23
N ARG A 212 3.17 -25.62 -3.34
CA ARG A 212 2.46 -25.52 -4.63
C ARG A 212 1.16 -26.33 -4.67
N THR A 213 1.09 -27.48 -4.01
CA THR A 213 -0.17 -28.26 -3.91
C THR A 213 -1.15 -27.64 -2.93
N LEU A 214 -0.69 -27.01 -1.85
CA LEU A 214 -1.55 -26.31 -0.89
C LEU A 214 -2.12 -24.98 -1.42
N ASN A 215 -1.39 -24.29 -2.29
CA ASN A 215 -1.82 -23.02 -2.90
C ASN A 215 -2.63 -23.19 -4.20
N GLN A 216 -2.93 -24.42 -4.63
CA GLN A 216 -3.89 -24.64 -5.71
C GLN A 216 -5.31 -24.47 -5.17
N PRO A 217 -6.16 -23.63 -5.82
CA PRO A 217 -7.57 -23.62 -5.48
C PRO A 217 -8.14 -25.03 -5.68
N ILE A 218 -8.85 -25.54 -4.67
CA ILE A 218 -9.51 -26.85 -4.71
C ILE A 218 -10.59 -26.79 -5.79
N HIS A 219 -10.21 -27.03 -7.03
CA HIS A 219 -11.11 -27.40 -8.10
C HIS A 219 -10.81 -28.84 -8.47
N GLN A 220 -11.61 -29.74 -7.89
CA GLN A 220 -12.17 -30.90 -8.58
C GLN A 220 -13.27 -31.50 -7.68
N SER A 221 -14.54 -31.41 -8.09
CA SER A 221 -15.20 -32.40 -8.95
C SER A 221 -15.59 -33.67 -8.18
N MET A 222 -16.85 -33.74 -7.74
CA MET A 222 -17.67 -34.94 -7.79
C MET A 222 -19.00 -34.46 -8.37
N GLY A 223 -19.42 -34.88 -9.56
CA GLY A 223 -19.73 -36.27 -9.90
C GLY A 223 -21.23 -36.33 -10.06
#